data_AF-A0A8T1ZWT9-F1
#
_entry.id   AF-A0A8T1ZWT9-F1
#
_cell.length_a   1.000
_cell.length_b   1.000
_cell.length_c   1.000
_cell.angle_alpha   90.00
_cell.angle_beta   90.00
_cell.angle_gamma   90.00
#
_symmetry.space_group_name_H-M   'P 1'
#
loop_
_entity.id
_entity.type
_entity.pdbx_description
1 polymer ?
#
loop_
_entity_poly.entity_id
_entity_poly.type
_entity_poly.pdbx_seq_one_letter_code
_entity_poly.pdbx_strand_id
1 'polypeptide(L)'
;MDFFNQAKAVRMRNVHDKYLTADEDEEKVTQDRDGSDKRARWIVEPVCGSFQVIRLRSCYGNYLTASNERFLLGATGRKVVLSKPAPLDSSVEWEPVREGSKMKLKTKYGNLLRANGGLPPWRNSVTHGTPHVSDSFLWDVDVVEILEGTADPAPVPAPVPVRSPAPPPPPVTTPPPHVWKSYSYPPVSRTSSEKSDPVKELPQGILDGVECAVFVGGDGA
;
A
#
# COMPACT_ATOMS: atom_id res chain seq x y z
N MET A 1 13.98 -6.88 0.03
CA MET A 1 13.53 -5.64 -0.65
C MET A 1 12.06 -5.80 -0.89
N ASP A 2 11.28 -5.67 0.19
CA ASP A 2 9.90 -6.16 0.21
C ASP A 2 8.88 -5.04 -0.04
N PHE A 3 9.36 -3.80 -0.12
CA PHE A 3 8.51 -2.61 -0.28
C PHE A 3 7.68 -2.64 -1.57
N PHE A 4 8.28 -3.07 -2.68
CA PHE A 4 7.57 -3.16 -3.97
C PHE A 4 6.78 -4.47 -4.13
N ASN A 5 6.96 -5.46 -3.25
CA ASN A 5 6.24 -6.73 -3.35
C ASN A 5 4.75 -6.59 -3.01
N GLN A 6 4.41 -5.59 -2.20
CA GLN A 6 3.02 -5.29 -1.84
C GLN A 6 2.46 -4.09 -2.60
N ALA A 7 3.27 -3.37 -3.38
CA ALA A 7 2.83 -2.19 -4.11
C ALA A 7 2.30 -2.57 -5.50
N LYS A 8 1.04 -2.24 -5.78
CA LYS A 8 0.46 -2.35 -7.13
C LYS A 8 0.78 -1.13 -7.98
N ALA A 9 0.73 0.05 -7.37
CA ALA A 9 1.09 1.30 -8.03
C ALA A 9 1.78 2.27 -7.07
N VAL A 10 2.71 3.06 -7.61
CA VAL A 10 3.50 4.03 -6.86
C VAL A 10 3.51 5.40 -7.54
N ARG A 11 3.87 6.41 -6.76
CA ARG A 11 4.31 7.73 -7.21
C ARG A 11 5.71 7.96 -6.72
N MET A 12 6.52 8.64 -7.52
CA MET A 12 7.93 8.84 -7.23
C MET A 12 8.24 10.32 -7.29
N ARG A 13 8.67 10.90 -6.16
CA ARG A 13 8.92 12.32 -6.00
C ARG A 13 10.42 12.57 -5.85
N ASN A 14 10.96 13.51 -6.60
CA ASN A 14 12.34 13.93 -6.45
C ASN A 14 12.52 14.88 -5.24
N VAL A 15 13.75 15.31 -4.99
CA VAL A 15 14.09 16.24 -3.90
C VAL A 15 13.61 17.68 -4.08
N HIS A 16 12.97 17.99 -5.22
CA HIS A 16 12.41 19.30 -5.55
C HIS A 16 10.88 19.29 -5.63
N ASP A 17 10.25 18.30 -4.98
CA ASP A 17 8.81 18.09 -4.95
C ASP A 17 8.15 17.98 -6.33
N LYS A 18 8.87 17.37 -7.28
CA LYS A 18 8.34 17.00 -8.59
C LYS A 18 8.25 15.49 -8.72
N TYR A 19 7.16 15.04 -9.28
CA TYR A 19 6.87 13.64 -9.53
C TYR A 19 7.40 13.23 -10.89
N LEU A 20 7.86 11.98 -10.99
CA LEU A 20 8.17 11.33 -12.25
C LEU A 20 6.88 11.17 -13.06
N THR A 21 6.78 11.78 -14.23
CA THR A 21 5.57 11.78 -15.05
C THR A 21 5.82 11.21 -16.44
N ALA A 22 4.87 10.40 -16.91
CA ALA A 22 4.78 10.03 -18.32
C ALA A 22 4.25 11.20 -19.14
N ASP A 23 4.94 11.62 -20.19
CA ASP A 23 4.49 12.72 -21.03
C ASP A 23 3.30 12.31 -21.92
N GLU A 24 2.55 13.29 -22.42
CA GLU A 24 1.39 13.05 -23.29
C GLU A 24 1.78 12.51 -24.66
N ASP A 25 3.02 12.72 -25.09
CA ASP A 25 3.55 12.13 -26.33
C ASP A 25 3.81 10.63 -26.24
N GLU A 26 3.62 10.01 -25.07
CA GLU A 26 3.82 8.59 -24.79
C GLU A 26 5.25 8.06 -25.03
N GLU A 27 6.20 8.95 -25.33
CA GLU A 27 7.59 8.66 -25.65
C GLU A 27 8.55 9.24 -24.60
N LYS A 28 8.21 10.40 -24.03
CA LYS A 28 9.05 11.12 -23.08
C LYS A 28 8.66 10.85 -21.63
N VAL A 29 9.66 11.00 -20.78
CA VAL A 29 9.52 10.98 -19.33
C VAL A 29 9.98 12.33 -18.80
N THR A 30 9.10 12.98 -18.05
CA THR A 30 9.28 14.33 -17.55
C THR A 30 9.06 14.39 -16.04
N GLN A 31 9.04 15.60 -15.50
CA GLN A 31 8.79 15.85 -14.09
C GLN A 31 7.80 16.99 -13.92
N ASP A 32 6.77 16.80 -13.11
CA ASP A 32 5.73 17.79 -12.82
C ASP A 32 5.45 17.88 -11.31
N ARG A 33 4.87 18.99 -10.85
CA ARG A 33 4.49 19.14 -9.43
C ARG A 33 3.14 18.51 -9.12
N ASP A 34 2.30 18.27 -10.12
CA ASP A 34 1.00 17.64 -9.90
C ASP A 34 1.15 16.13 -9.68
N GLY A 35 1.29 15.76 -8.41
CA GLY A 35 1.30 14.36 -7.99
C GLY A 35 -0.05 13.67 -8.11
N SER A 36 -1.15 14.41 -8.26
CA SER A 36 -2.49 13.81 -8.38
C SER A 36 -2.78 13.28 -9.79
N ASP A 37 -2.05 13.76 -10.79
CA ASP A 37 -2.15 13.35 -12.17
C ASP A 37 -1.95 11.83 -12.33
N LYS A 38 -2.76 11.22 -13.20
CA LYS A 38 -2.61 9.81 -13.60
C LYS A 38 -1.26 9.54 -14.24
N ARG A 39 -0.65 10.55 -14.89
CA ARG A 39 0.68 10.47 -15.50
C ARG A 39 1.80 10.29 -14.48
N ALA A 40 1.57 10.67 -13.22
CA ALA A 40 2.51 10.45 -12.12
C ALA A 40 2.39 9.05 -11.49
N ARG A 41 1.36 8.27 -11.84
CA ARG A 41 1.12 6.92 -11.32
C ARG A 41 1.83 5.88 -12.18
N TRP A 42 2.69 5.10 -11.54
CA TRP A 42 3.42 4.00 -12.16
C TRP A 42 2.96 2.67 -11.59
N ILE A 43 2.52 1.77 -12.47
CA ILE A 43 2.18 0.39 -12.09
C ILE A 43 3.49 -0.37 -11.90
N VAL A 44 3.58 -1.09 -10.80
CA VAL A 44 4.75 -1.90 -10.46
C VAL A 44 4.49 -3.32 -10.94
N GLU A 45 5.33 -3.81 -11.84
CA GLU A 45 5.29 -5.18 -12.34
C GLU A 45 6.57 -5.91 -11.91
N PRO A 46 6.51 -6.82 -10.92
CA PRO A 46 7.65 -7.64 -10.54
C PRO A 46 8.13 -8.54 -11.70
N VAL A 47 9.44 -8.72 -11.84
CA VAL A 47 10.00 -9.60 -12.89
C VAL A 47 10.01 -11.06 -12.42
N CYS A 48 9.41 -11.95 -13.22
CA CYS A 48 9.43 -13.38 -12.92
C CYS A 48 10.88 -13.90 -12.85
N GLY A 49 11.21 -14.61 -11.78
CA GLY A 49 12.57 -15.12 -11.52
C GLY A 49 13.50 -14.16 -10.78
N SER A 50 13.06 -12.94 -10.43
CA SER A 50 13.84 -12.02 -9.59
C SER A 50 12.97 -11.17 -8.68
N PHE A 51 13.13 -11.30 -7.36
CA PHE A 51 12.43 -10.47 -6.36
C PHE A 51 13.08 -9.09 -6.16
N GLN A 52 14.16 -8.79 -6.87
CA GLN A 52 14.92 -7.55 -6.69
C GLN A 52 14.71 -6.56 -7.84
N VAL A 53 14.04 -7.00 -8.92
CA VAL A 53 13.90 -6.24 -10.15
C VAL A 53 12.42 -6.04 -10.45
N ILE A 54 12.08 -4.80 -10.77
CA ILE A 54 10.73 -4.38 -11.14
C ILE A 54 10.73 -3.73 -12.52
N ARG A 55 9.56 -3.71 -13.14
CA ARG A 55 9.23 -2.90 -14.30
C ARG A 55 8.20 -1.87 -13.87
N LEU A 56 8.38 -0.64 -14.35
CA LEU A 56 7.47 0.47 -14.07
C LEU A 56 6.69 0.78 -15.33
N ARG A 57 5.37 0.56 -15.29
CA ARG A 57 4.48 0.79 -16.43
C ARG A 57 3.69 2.08 -16.23
N SER A 58 3.71 2.93 -17.25
CA SER A 58 2.98 4.21 -17.27
C SER A 58 1.48 3.99 -17.45
N CYS A 59 0.70 5.04 -17.25
CA CYS A 59 -0.74 5.03 -17.53
C CYS A 59 -1.10 4.76 -19.01
N TYR A 60 -0.15 4.95 -19.94
CA TYR A 60 -0.30 4.65 -21.37
C TYR A 60 0.07 3.20 -21.71
N GLY A 61 0.65 2.47 -20.75
CA GLY A 61 1.05 1.08 -20.92
C GLY A 61 2.43 0.85 -21.53
N ASN A 62 3.21 1.92 -21.68
CA ASN A 62 4.64 1.88 -21.97
C ASN A 62 5.45 1.75 -20.67
N TYR A 63 6.67 1.25 -20.77
CA TYR A 63 7.55 1.06 -19.62
C TYR A 63 8.54 2.21 -19.50
N LEU A 64 8.94 2.49 -18.26
CA LEU A 64 10.09 3.33 -17.96
C LEU A 64 11.36 2.64 -18.47
N THR A 65 11.99 3.19 -19.50
CA THR A 65 13.08 2.52 -20.21
C THR A 65 14.37 3.32 -20.14
N ALA A 66 15.45 2.67 -19.68
CA ALA A 66 16.81 3.19 -19.75
C ALA A 66 17.37 3.06 -21.17
N SER A 67 17.23 4.10 -22.00
CA SER A 67 17.68 4.04 -23.39
C SER A 67 19.19 4.25 -23.53
N ASN A 68 19.74 3.86 -24.68
CA ASN A 68 21.14 4.13 -25.02
C ASN A 68 21.34 5.50 -25.70
N GLU A 69 20.27 6.28 -25.84
CA GLU A 69 20.33 7.60 -26.46
C GLU A 69 21.03 8.61 -25.56
N ARG A 70 21.92 9.39 -26.14
CA ARG A 70 22.54 10.51 -25.43
C ARG A 70 21.48 11.60 -25.24
N PHE A 71 21.44 12.20 -24.05
CA PHE A 71 20.50 13.30 -23.79
C PHE A 71 20.87 14.55 -24.60
N LEU A 72 22.06 15.09 -24.36
CA LEU A 72 22.58 16.28 -25.03
C LEU A 72 24.11 16.20 -25.16
N LEU A 73 24.65 16.93 -26.13
CA LEU A 73 26.09 17.08 -26.29
C LEU A 73 26.69 17.73 -25.04
N GLY A 74 27.68 17.07 -24.42
CA GLY A 74 28.33 17.55 -23.19
C GLY A 74 27.60 17.26 -21.88
N ALA A 75 26.37 16.74 -21.92
CA ALA A 75 25.68 16.29 -20.71
C ALA A 75 26.16 14.89 -20.29
N THR A 76 26.30 14.67 -18.98
CA THR A 76 26.50 13.32 -18.43
C THR A 76 25.16 12.58 -18.41
N GLY A 77 25.14 11.31 -18.82
CA GLY A 77 23.94 10.46 -18.76
C GLY A 77 23.21 10.26 -20.09
N ARG A 78 22.32 9.28 -20.08
CA ARG A 78 21.51 8.82 -21.22
C ARG A 78 20.04 9.05 -20.94
N LYS A 79 19.21 9.14 -21.98
CA LYS A 79 17.78 9.40 -21.85
C LYS A 79 17.07 8.24 -21.14
N VAL A 80 16.05 8.61 -20.39
CA VAL A 80 15.00 7.68 -19.97
C VAL A 80 13.76 8.03 -20.78
N VAL A 81 13.18 7.03 -21.40
CA VAL A 81 12.06 7.16 -22.35
C VAL A 81 10.94 6.22 -21.96
N LEU A 82 9.76 6.43 -22.53
CA LEU A 82 8.69 5.46 -22.51
C LEU A 82 8.82 4.56 -23.74
N SER A 83 8.89 3.25 -23.52
CA SER A 83 8.85 2.30 -24.65
C SER A 83 8.27 0.96 -24.24
N LYS A 84 7.88 0.16 -25.22
CA LYS A 84 7.36 -1.19 -25.01
C LYS A 84 8.08 -2.19 -25.91
N PRO A 85 9.32 -2.58 -25.56
CA PRO A 85 10.07 -3.53 -26.36
C PRO A 85 9.37 -4.90 -26.38
N ALA A 86 9.43 -5.56 -27.54
CA ALA A 86 8.89 -6.91 -27.75
C ALA A 86 10.01 -7.79 -28.34
N PRO A 87 10.59 -8.72 -27.56
CA PRO A 87 10.31 -9.03 -26.14
C PRO A 87 10.81 -7.94 -25.18
N LEU A 88 10.27 -7.92 -23.96
CA LEU A 88 10.77 -7.05 -22.90
C LEU A 88 12.21 -7.46 -22.55
N ASP A 89 13.11 -6.48 -22.53
CA ASP A 89 14.53 -6.68 -22.30
C ASP A 89 14.99 -6.02 -20.99
N SER A 90 16.30 -6.08 -20.71
CA SER A 90 16.86 -5.48 -19.50
C SER A 90 16.82 -3.95 -19.44
N SER A 91 16.38 -3.26 -20.50
CA SER A 91 16.32 -1.79 -20.52
C SER A 91 15.12 -1.25 -19.76
N VAL A 92 14.06 -2.06 -19.58
CA VAL A 92 12.86 -1.72 -18.79
C VAL A 92 12.97 -2.18 -17.33
N GLU A 93 14.09 -2.80 -16.96
CA GLU A 93 14.30 -3.45 -15.68
C GLU A 93 15.06 -2.54 -14.71
N TRP A 94 14.44 -2.29 -13.56
CA TRP A 94 14.97 -1.43 -12.51
C TRP A 94 15.10 -2.21 -11.20
N GLU A 95 16.27 -2.15 -10.60
CA GLU A 95 16.57 -2.63 -9.26
C GLU A 95 16.37 -1.45 -8.28
N PRO A 96 15.33 -1.48 -7.44
CA PRO A 96 15.17 -0.47 -6.40
C PRO A 96 16.24 -0.71 -5.32
N VAL A 97 16.86 0.36 -4.83
CA VAL A 97 17.89 0.35 -3.78
C VAL A 97 17.48 1.34 -2.70
N ARG A 98 17.29 0.88 -1.47
CA ARG A 98 16.86 1.74 -0.35
C ARG A 98 18.07 2.47 0.23
N GLU A 99 17.91 3.77 0.45
CA GLU A 99 18.92 4.65 1.06
C GLU A 99 18.23 5.54 2.10
N GLY A 100 18.27 5.11 3.36
CA GLY A 100 17.49 5.73 4.43
C GLY A 100 15.99 5.61 4.14
N SER A 101 15.28 6.74 4.14
CA SER A 101 13.86 6.84 3.81
C SER A 101 13.58 6.95 2.30
N LYS A 102 14.60 7.18 1.48
CA LYS A 102 14.47 7.37 0.03
C LYS A 102 14.93 6.13 -0.73
N MET A 103 14.70 6.14 -2.03
CA MET A 103 15.07 5.05 -2.93
C MET A 103 15.83 5.57 -4.14
N LYS A 104 16.75 4.74 -4.62
CA LYS A 104 17.44 4.85 -5.90
C LYS A 104 16.91 3.77 -6.81
N LEU A 105 16.79 4.06 -8.10
CA LEU A 105 16.43 3.04 -9.09
C LEU A 105 17.62 2.80 -9.98
N LYS A 106 18.11 1.58 -9.97
CA LYS A 106 19.35 1.17 -10.61
C LYS A 106 19.03 0.30 -11.82
N THR A 107 19.62 0.62 -12.95
CA THR A 107 19.60 -0.24 -14.14
C THR A 107 20.48 -1.47 -13.90
N LYS A 108 20.28 -2.53 -14.67
CA LYS A 108 21.16 -3.71 -14.68
C LYS A 108 22.65 -3.37 -14.82
N TYR A 109 22.98 -2.27 -15.49
CA TYR A 109 24.34 -1.80 -15.73
C TYR A 109 24.92 -0.91 -14.62
N GLY A 110 24.18 -0.71 -13.52
CA GLY A 110 24.65 0.10 -12.39
C GLY A 110 24.41 1.61 -12.51
N ASN A 111 23.77 2.08 -13.58
CA ASN A 111 23.35 3.48 -13.69
C ASN A 111 22.11 3.75 -12.85
N LEU A 112 22.01 4.95 -12.29
CA LEU A 112 20.89 5.38 -11.46
C LEU A 112 19.95 6.34 -12.21
N LEU A 113 18.65 6.21 -11.94
CA LEU A 113 17.62 7.14 -12.39
C LEU A 113 17.83 8.52 -11.76
N ARG A 114 17.96 9.55 -12.61
CA ARG A 114 18.30 10.92 -12.24
C ARG A 114 17.21 11.90 -12.69
N ALA A 115 16.71 12.65 -11.73
CA ALA A 115 15.89 13.84 -11.94
C ALA A 115 16.77 15.04 -12.30
N ASN A 116 16.70 15.54 -13.54
CA ASN A 116 17.46 16.74 -13.90
C ASN A 116 16.68 18.01 -13.51
N GLY A 117 17.41 18.96 -12.93
CA GLY A 117 16.95 20.31 -12.67
C GLY A 117 17.53 21.32 -13.66
N GLY A 118 17.43 22.61 -13.32
CA GLY A 118 18.14 23.68 -14.01
C GLY A 118 17.40 24.31 -15.19
N LEU A 119 18.19 24.78 -16.16
CA LEU A 119 17.70 25.49 -17.35
C LEU A 119 17.27 24.50 -18.43
N PRO A 120 16.33 24.88 -19.31
CA PRO A 120 16.08 24.15 -20.54
C PRO A 120 17.39 24.00 -21.33
N PRO A 121 17.62 22.88 -22.03
CA PRO A 121 16.75 21.69 -22.16
C PRO A 121 16.75 20.69 -20.98
N TRP A 122 17.62 20.82 -19.96
CA TRP A 122 17.70 19.87 -18.82
C TRP A 122 16.50 19.94 -17.88
N ARG A 123 15.84 21.10 -17.84
CA ARG A 123 14.69 21.32 -16.98
C ARG A 123 13.65 20.21 -17.15
N ASN A 124 13.31 19.57 -16.03
CA ASN A 124 12.29 18.53 -15.94
C ASN A 124 12.61 17.25 -16.75
N SER A 125 13.80 17.12 -17.34
CA SER A 125 14.17 15.89 -18.04
C SER A 125 14.60 14.80 -17.07
N VAL A 126 14.46 13.55 -17.50
CA VAL A 126 14.88 12.38 -16.72
C VAL A 126 15.92 11.60 -17.50
N THR A 127 17.01 11.24 -16.83
CA THR A 127 18.15 10.53 -17.42
C THR A 127 18.62 9.41 -16.51
N HIS A 128 19.41 8.47 -17.02
CA HIS A 128 20.17 7.55 -16.17
C HIS A 128 21.67 7.74 -16.39
N GLY A 129 22.46 7.53 -15.34
CA GLY A 129 23.91 7.66 -15.44
C GLY A 129 24.65 7.15 -14.21
N THR A 130 25.97 7.28 -14.26
CA THR A 130 26.86 6.82 -13.19
C THR A 130 26.47 7.46 -11.85
N PRO A 131 26.42 6.68 -10.76
CA PRO A 131 26.21 7.20 -9.43
C PRO A 131 27.22 8.32 -9.14
N HIS A 132 26.71 9.47 -8.72
CA HIS A 132 27.51 10.58 -8.20
C HIS A 132 26.95 10.97 -6.84
N VAL A 133 27.75 11.62 -6.00
CA VAL A 133 27.27 12.32 -4.80
C VAL A 133 26.38 13.47 -5.25
N SER A 134 25.08 13.20 -5.41
CA SER A 134 24.04 14.15 -5.76
C SER A 134 22.70 13.60 -5.33
N ASP A 135 21.87 14.46 -4.74
CA ASP A 135 20.53 14.10 -4.33
C ASP A 135 19.56 13.93 -5.51
N SER A 136 19.99 14.27 -6.73
CA SER A 136 19.21 14.12 -7.97
C SER A 136 18.87 12.67 -8.33
N PHE A 137 19.50 11.68 -7.66
CA PHE A 137 19.21 10.25 -7.83
C PHE A 137 18.24 9.70 -6.79
N LEU A 138 17.86 10.51 -5.78
CA LEU A 138 17.00 10.10 -4.68
C LEU A 138 15.53 10.37 -5.01
N TRP A 139 14.72 9.35 -4.80
CA TRP A 139 13.28 9.38 -5.00
C TRP A 139 12.57 9.00 -3.71
N ASP A 140 11.62 9.84 -3.31
CA ASP A 140 10.60 9.47 -2.33
C ASP A 140 9.52 8.65 -3.04
N VAL A 141 9.14 7.50 -2.49
CA VAL A 141 8.22 6.56 -3.15
C VAL A 141 6.98 6.39 -2.30
N ASP A 142 5.88 6.94 -2.79
CA ASP A 142 4.56 6.85 -2.19
C ASP A 142 3.79 5.69 -2.82
N VAL A 143 3.33 4.73 -2.02
CA VAL A 143 2.44 3.65 -2.51
C VAL A 143 1.03 4.21 -2.67
N VAL A 144 0.53 4.20 -3.90
CA VAL A 144 -0.81 4.70 -4.25
C VAL A 144 -1.85 3.57 -4.20
N GLU A 145 -1.42 2.35 -4.51
CA GLU A 145 -2.28 1.17 -4.51
C GLU A 145 -1.47 -0.02 -4.01
N ILE A 146 -2.06 -0.78 -3.09
CA ILE A 146 -1.47 -1.98 -2.52
C ILE A 146 -2.08 -3.18 -3.26
N LEU A 147 -1.29 -4.22 -3.53
CA LEU A 147 -1.79 -5.51 -3.95
C LEU A 147 -2.65 -6.06 -2.81
N GLU A 148 -3.97 -6.06 -3.00
CA GLU A 148 -4.88 -6.80 -2.14
C GLU A 148 -4.54 -8.29 -2.32
N GLY A 149 -3.62 -8.79 -1.49
CA GLY A 149 -3.54 -10.21 -1.23
C GLY A 149 -4.91 -10.64 -0.75
N THR A 150 -5.37 -11.80 -1.20
CA THR A 150 -6.58 -12.48 -0.75
C THR A 150 -6.65 -12.47 0.77
N ALA A 151 -7.17 -11.39 1.35
CA ALA A 151 -7.64 -11.39 2.71
C ALA A 151 -8.86 -12.27 2.65
N ASP A 152 -8.84 -13.38 3.38
CA ASP A 152 -10.06 -14.12 3.69
C ASP A 152 -11.18 -13.11 3.94
N PRO A 153 -12.35 -13.26 3.28
CA PRO A 153 -13.44 -12.34 3.52
C PRO A 153 -13.66 -12.32 5.03
N ALA A 154 -13.58 -11.11 5.61
CA ALA A 154 -13.81 -10.90 7.03
C ALA A 154 -14.99 -11.76 7.48
N PRO A 155 -14.90 -12.51 8.60
CA PRO A 155 -15.99 -13.36 9.03
C PRO A 155 -17.23 -12.47 9.11
N VAL A 156 -18.20 -12.77 8.23
CA VAL A 156 -19.48 -12.06 8.17
C VAL A 156 -19.97 -11.94 9.61
N PRO A 157 -20.29 -10.74 10.13
CA PRO A 157 -20.81 -10.63 11.47
C PRO A 157 -22.05 -11.52 11.54
N ALA A 158 -21.98 -12.58 12.36
CA ALA A 158 -23.08 -13.53 12.50
C ALA A 158 -24.37 -12.75 12.75
N PRO A 159 -25.48 -13.10 12.08
CA PRO A 159 -26.73 -12.39 12.29
C PRO A 159 -27.08 -12.46 13.77
N VAL A 160 -27.17 -11.29 14.40
CA VAL A 160 -27.56 -11.16 15.80
C VAL A 160 -28.91 -11.86 15.97
N PRO A 161 -29.07 -12.85 16.87
CA PRO A 161 -30.35 -13.49 17.05
C PRO A 161 -31.32 -12.46 17.63
N VAL A 162 -32.27 -12.02 16.80
CA VAL A 162 -33.36 -11.16 17.22
C VAL A 162 -34.17 -11.93 18.25
N ARG A 163 -34.00 -11.59 19.53
CA ARG A 163 -34.82 -12.16 20.61
C ARG A 163 -36.27 -11.80 20.34
N SER A 164 -37.12 -12.80 20.14
CA SER A 164 -38.56 -12.62 20.06
C SER A 164 -39.07 -11.91 21.33
N PRO A 165 -40.00 -10.95 21.23
CA PRO A 165 -40.58 -10.33 22.42
C PRO A 165 -41.36 -11.38 23.20
N ALA A 166 -41.19 -11.35 24.53
CA ALA A 166 -41.92 -12.23 25.44
C ALA A 166 -43.44 -11.97 25.35
N PRO A 167 -44.30 -13.00 25.51
CA PRO A 167 -45.74 -12.81 25.54
C PRO A 167 -46.18 -11.96 26.74
N PRO A 168 -47.29 -11.21 26.63
CA PRO A 168 -47.76 -10.35 27.71
C PRO A 168 -48.23 -11.15 28.94
N PRO A 169 -48.13 -10.58 30.15
CA PRO A 169 -48.59 -11.25 31.36
C PRO A 169 -50.13 -11.38 31.40
N PRO A 170 -50.66 -12.43 32.06
CA PRO A 170 -52.11 -12.62 32.20
C PRO A 170 -52.75 -11.55 33.11
N PRO A 171 -54.07 -11.31 32.98
CA PRO A 171 -54.77 -10.30 33.76
C PRO A 171 -54.83 -10.68 35.24
N VAL A 172 -54.40 -9.76 36.09
CA VAL A 172 -54.50 -9.87 37.55
C VAL A 172 -55.97 -9.76 37.94
N THR A 173 -56.51 -10.86 38.48
CA THR A 173 -57.84 -10.88 39.09
C THR A 173 -57.73 -10.30 40.50
N THR A 174 -58.49 -9.24 40.77
CA THR A 174 -58.58 -8.58 42.08
C THR A 174 -59.25 -9.50 43.12
N PRO A 175 -58.68 -9.68 44.32
CA PRO A 175 -59.40 -10.27 45.45
C PRO A 175 -60.18 -9.20 46.25
N PRO A 176 -61.27 -9.58 46.94
CA PRO A 176 -62.13 -8.67 47.72
C PRO A 176 -61.49 -8.33 49.09
N PRO A 177 -62.05 -7.35 49.84
CA PRO A 177 -61.27 -6.58 50.81
C PRO A 177 -61.18 -7.32 52.15
N HIS A 178 -59.97 -7.39 52.72
CA HIS A 178 -59.78 -7.82 54.10
C HIS A 178 -59.27 -6.66 54.97
N VAL A 179 -60.07 -6.43 55.99
CA VAL A 179 -60.00 -5.43 57.06
C VAL A 179 -58.66 -5.51 57.80
N TRP A 180 -58.03 -4.35 57.98
CA TRP A 180 -56.79 -4.20 58.75
C TRP A 180 -57.08 -4.31 60.26
N LYS A 181 -56.45 -5.25 60.96
CA LYS A 181 -56.23 -5.16 62.41
C LYS A 181 -54.74 -5.32 62.70
N SER A 182 -54.25 -4.34 63.44
CA SER A 182 -52.90 -4.13 63.98
C SER A 182 -52.28 -5.37 64.63
N TYR A 183 -50.94 -5.50 64.62
CA TYR A 183 -50.10 -5.46 65.83
C TYR A 183 -48.59 -5.55 65.46
N SER A 184 -47.87 -4.51 65.88
CA SER A 184 -46.50 -4.38 66.42
C SER A 184 -45.31 -5.30 66.01
N TYR A 185 -44.29 -4.61 65.45
CA TYR A 185 -42.80 -4.69 65.50
C TYR A 185 -42.08 -5.66 66.49
N PRO A 186 -40.74 -5.96 66.40
CA PRO A 186 -39.62 -5.12 65.89
C PRO A 186 -38.43 -5.93 65.23
N PRO A 187 -37.13 -5.51 65.23
CA PRO A 187 -36.32 -5.33 64.00
C PRO A 187 -34.94 -6.06 63.99
N VAL A 188 -34.02 -5.57 63.12
CA VAL A 188 -32.54 -5.72 63.07
C VAL A 188 -32.03 -7.05 62.46
N SER A 189 -31.00 -7.14 61.59
CA SER A 189 -29.82 -6.30 61.38
C SER A 189 -29.29 -6.37 59.94
N ARG A 190 -28.60 -5.31 59.53
CA ARG A 190 -27.90 -5.10 58.25
C ARG A 190 -26.41 -4.99 58.56
N THR A 191 -25.53 -5.64 57.80
CA THR A 191 -24.18 -5.12 57.51
C THR A 191 -23.57 -5.77 56.27
N SER A 192 -22.99 -4.88 55.46
CA SER A 192 -22.25 -4.98 54.20
C SER A 192 -20.85 -5.57 54.33
N SER A 193 -20.23 -5.97 53.20
CA SER A 193 -18.90 -5.49 52.76
C SER A 193 -18.48 -6.10 51.40
N GLU A 194 -18.05 -5.23 50.49
CA GLU A 194 -17.37 -5.48 49.21
C GLU A 194 -15.86 -5.75 49.41
N LYS A 195 -15.24 -6.54 48.52
CA LYS A 195 -13.86 -6.28 48.03
C LYS A 195 -13.55 -7.01 46.71
N SER A 196 -12.63 -6.41 45.97
CA SER A 196 -12.24 -6.48 44.56
C SER A 196 -11.18 -7.53 44.16
N ASP A 197 -11.12 -7.82 42.84
CA ASP A 197 -10.15 -8.70 42.14
C ASP A 197 -8.99 -7.95 41.43
N PRO A 198 -7.85 -8.60 41.12
CA PRO A 198 -6.74 -8.02 40.35
C PRO A 198 -6.60 -8.50 38.88
N VAL A 199 -5.80 -7.75 38.12
CA VAL A 199 -5.52 -7.78 36.67
C VAL A 199 -4.64 -8.97 36.22
N LYS A 200 -4.83 -9.46 34.98
CA LYS A 200 -3.97 -10.46 34.30
C LYS A 200 -3.40 -9.92 32.97
N GLU A 201 -2.11 -10.18 32.74
CA GLU A 201 -1.31 -9.87 31.53
C GLU A 201 -1.60 -10.78 30.31
N LEU A 202 -1.26 -10.28 29.11
CA LEU A 202 -1.27 -10.96 27.81
C LEU A 202 0.04 -11.75 27.53
N PRO A 203 -0.01 -12.82 26.71
CA PRO A 203 1.17 -13.32 26.00
C PRO A 203 1.16 -12.97 24.50
N GLN A 204 2.37 -12.75 23.97
CA GLN A 204 2.70 -12.64 22.54
C GLN A 204 3.05 -14.01 21.93
N GLY A 205 2.74 -14.18 20.65
CA GLY A 205 3.42 -15.13 19.76
C GLY A 205 2.52 -15.67 18.66
N ILE A 206 3.00 -15.59 17.40
CA ILE A 206 3.08 -16.67 16.39
C ILE A 206 3.35 -16.03 15.00
N LEU A 207 4.42 -16.48 14.34
CA LEU A 207 4.74 -16.21 12.94
C LEU A 207 4.58 -17.53 12.17
N ASP A 208 3.63 -17.57 11.23
CA ASP A 208 3.58 -18.51 10.10
C ASP A 208 3.44 -17.62 8.84
N GLY A 209 4.21 -17.78 7.76
CA GLY A 209 4.40 -18.99 6.98
C GLY A 209 3.43 -18.95 5.79
N VAL A 210 3.76 -18.25 4.70
CA VAL A 210 2.91 -18.19 3.49
C VAL A 210 3.64 -18.77 2.29
N GLU A 211 3.14 -19.92 1.85
CA GLU A 211 3.48 -20.64 0.62
C GLU A 211 2.60 -20.13 -0.52
N CYS A 212 3.19 -19.73 -1.66
CA CYS A 212 2.44 -19.26 -2.82
C CYS A 212 1.93 -20.43 -3.67
N ALA A 213 0.61 -20.58 -3.74
CA ALA A 213 -0.06 -21.53 -4.63
C ALA A 213 0.01 -21.10 -6.10
N VAL A 214 0.44 -22.02 -6.95
CA VAL A 214 0.44 -21.92 -8.41
C VAL A 214 -0.96 -22.27 -8.91
N PHE A 215 -1.69 -21.29 -9.46
CA PHE A 215 -2.90 -21.56 -10.24
C PHE A 215 -2.52 -21.90 -11.68
N VAL A 216 -2.52 -23.19 -12.00
CA VAL A 216 -2.59 -23.66 -13.39
C VAL A 216 -4.07 -23.72 -13.76
N GLY A 217 -4.53 -22.76 -14.57
CA GLY A 217 -5.84 -22.82 -15.21
C GLY A 217 -5.87 -23.97 -16.20
N GLY A 218 -6.79 -24.91 -15.98
CA GLY A 218 -7.14 -25.94 -16.95
C GLY A 218 -8.20 -25.43 -17.91
N ASP A 219 -7.93 -25.54 -19.20
CA ASP A 219 -8.96 -25.49 -20.24
C ASP A 219 -9.49 -26.92 -20.45
N GLY A 220 -10.80 -27.06 -20.30
CA GLY A 220 -11.54 -28.29 -20.59
C GLY A 220 -12.39 -28.13 -21.85
N ALA A 221 -12.54 -29.27 -22.53
CA ALA A 221 -13.49 -29.63 -23.60
C ALA A 221 -13.26 -29.05 -25.00
#